data_AF-A0A090MG22-F1
#
_entry.id   AF-A0A090MG22-F1
#
_cell.length_a   1.000
_cell.length_b   1.000
_cell.length_c   1.000
_cell.angle_alpha   90.00
_cell.angle_beta   90.00
_cell.angle_gamma   90.00
#
_symmetry.space_group_name_H-M   'P 1'
#
loop_
_entity.id
_entity.type
_entity.pdbx_description
1 polymer ?
#
loop_
_entity_poly.entity_id
_entity_poly.type
_entity_poly.pdbx_seq_one_letter_code
_entity_poly.pdbx_strand_id
1 'polypeptide(L)'
;MVSVIAASLLVMISLGVKNPTAAPADWHKDIKIVANPDFRSGLNACLKICYAYSGNINFVTYMAEMVDPVRDFGFALGMLEVVSIAFYVIVAIAIYCLGGEYTVSPALGSAPETIAKIAYGIVLPAILSTGLAFGHTGIKYVYVVVMKRFKLQSEMTANNVRSWSIWMTIVTVFWVLCFILSNAIPVFDSILSIASATTISWFTFGFSAVFWFHMNWHQMFSSPTKIALTCVNAFLIFISLFMNAAGLWSSITELLDLFAADSSQIQGVFSCGSNSIF
;
A
#
# COMPACT_ATOMS: atom_id res chain seq x y z
N MET A 1 -13.61 -7.60 2.39
CA MET A 1 -13.06 -8.07 3.68
C MET A 1 -13.18 -9.58 3.87
N VAL A 2 -14.38 -10.18 3.75
CA VAL A 2 -14.56 -11.64 3.96
C VAL A 2 -13.59 -12.49 3.13
N SER A 3 -13.38 -12.14 1.86
CA SER A 3 -12.47 -12.89 0.98
C SER A 3 -11.00 -12.79 1.41
N VAL A 4 -10.55 -11.64 1.93
CA VAL A 4 -9.19 -11.45 2.46
C VAL A 4 -9.00 -12.29 3.73
N ILE A 5 -9.96 -12.23 4.65
CA ILE A 5 -9.93 -13.01 5.90
C ILE A 5 -9.91 -14.50 5.58
N ALA A 6 -10.77 -14.97 4.68
CA ALA A 6 -10.82 -16.36 4.26
C ALA A 6 -9.49 -16.83 3.64
N ALA A 7 -8.89 -16.03 2.76
CA ALA A 7 -7.61 -16.34 2.13
C ALA A 7 -6.47 -16.39 3.16
N SER A 8 -6.42 -15.42 4.09
CA SER A 8 -5.42 -15.40 5.17
C SER A 8 -5.56 -16.61 6.10
N LEU A 9 -6.78 -16.95 6.52
CA LEU A 9 -7.05 -18.12 7.36
C LEU A 9 -6.63 -19.42 6.66
N LEU A 10 -6.96 -19.56 5.38
CA LEU A 10 -6.62 -20.74 4.59
C LEU A 10 -5.10 -20.93 4.46
N VAL A 11 -4.32 -19.85 4.29
CA VAL A 11 -2.85 -19.89 4.31
C VAL A 11 -2.31 -20.30 5.67
N MET A 12 -2.83 -19.72 6.76
CA MET A 12 -2.40 -20.06 8.13
C MET A 12 -2.68 -21.52 8.47
N ILE A 13 -3.88 -22.04 8.13
CA ILE A 13 -4.22 -23.45 8.34
C ILE A 13 -3.29 -24.34 7.52
N SER A 14 -3.03 -23.98 6.27
CA SER A 14 -2.16 -24.76 5.39
C SER A 14 -0.73 -24.85 5.88
N LEU A 15 -0.16 -23.74 6.36
CA LEU A 15 1.19 -23.70 6.93
C LEU A 15 1.27 -24.40 8.29
N GLY A 16 0.13 -24.59 8.97
CA GLY A 16 0.03 -25.41 10.17
C GLY A 16 0.11 -26.91 9.89
N VAL A 17 -0.31 -27.34 8.70
CA VAL A 17 -0.38 -28.77 8.32
C VAL A 17 0.80 -29.20 7.45
N LYS A 18 1.34 -28.30 6.61
CA LYS A 18 2.44 -28.59 5.67
C LYS A 18 3.52 -27.53 5.76
N ASN A 19 4.76 -27.93 5.45
CA ASN A 19 5.88 -27.02 5.33
C ASN A 19 5.67 -26.01 4.16
N PRO A 20 6.28 -24.82 4.24
CA PRO A 20 6.27 -23.84 3.15
C PRO A 20 6.79 -24.41 1.84
N THR A 21 6.29 -23.91 0.71
CA THR A 21 6.69 -24.40 -0.64
C THR A 21 8.20 -24.29 -0.88
N ALA A 22 8.84 -23.24 -0.37
CA ALA A 22 10.26 -23.00 -0.56
C ALA A 22 11.16 -23.75 0.45
N ALA A 23 10.58 -24.41 1.46
CA ALA A 23 11.33 -25.09 2.51
C ALA A 23 11.75 -26.51 2.09
N PRO A 24 13.01 -26.93 2.34
CA PRO A 24 13.44 -28.32 2.20
C PRO A 24 12.62 -29.29 3.05
N ALA A 25 12.54 -30.56 2.66
CA ALA A 25 11.75 -31.58 3.38
C ALA A 25 12.16 -31.77 4.85
N ASP A 26 13.46 -31.62 5.17
CA ASP A 26 14.03 -31.78 6.51
C ASP A 26 14.17 -30.45 7.28
N TRP A 27 13.45 -29.42 6.86
CA TRP A 27 13.52 -28.11 7.49
C TRP A 27 12.92 -28.08 8.89
N HIS A 28 13.64 -27.45 9.82
CA HIS A 28 13.20 -27.19 11.18
C HIS A 28 13.01 -25.68 11.37
N LYS A 29 11.93 -25.30 12.05
CA LYS A 29 11.56 -23.89 12.26
C LYS A 29 12.58 -23.17 13.14
N ASP A 30 13.40 -22.30 12.55
CA ASP A 30 14.21 -21.34 13.29
C ASP A 30 13.48 -19.98 13.34
N ILE A 31 12.98 -19.62 14.52
CA ILE A 31 12.25 -18.37 14.73
C ILE A 31 13.20 -17.35 15.35
N LYS A 32 13.61 -16.37 14.55
CA LYS A 32 14.40 -15.23 15.03
C LYS A 32 13.47 -14.13 15.53
N ILE A 33 13.46 -13.90 16.85
CA ILE A 33 12.66 -12.86 17.49
C ILE A 33 13.30 -11.47 17.28
N VAL A 34 14.62 -11.39 17.39
CA VAL A 34 15.40 -10.18 17.10
C VAL A 34 16.37 -10.49 15.98
N ALA A 35 16.08 -9.99 14.80
CA ALA A 35 16.97 -10.06 13.64
C ALA A 35 17.84 -8.81 13.56
N ASN A 36 19.00 -8.92 12.89
CA ASN A 36 19.86 -7.79 12.55
C ASN A 36 19.82 -7.60 11.03
N PRO A 37 18.73 -7.02 10.48
CA PRO A 37 18.65 -6.77 9.04
C PRO A 37 19.66 -5.69 8.65
N ASP A 38 20.09 -5.72 7.38
CA ASP A 38 20.78 -4.58 6.80
C ASP A 38 19.87 -3.33 6.82
N PHE A 39 20.48 -2.15 6.85
CA PHE A 39 19.76 -0.88 6.86
C PHE A 39 18.71 -0.80 5.76
N ARG A 40 19.03 -1.28 4.56
CA ARG A 40 18.13 -1.25 3.41
C ARG A 40 16.92 -2.16 3.59
N SER A 41 17.13 -3.39 4.04
CA SER A 41 16.04 -4.34 4.32
C SER A 41 15.14 -3.84 5.46
N GLY A 42 15.73 -3.26 6.50
CA GLY A 42 14.99 -2.63 7.61
C GLY A 42 14.13 -1.46 7.14
N LEU A 43 14.69 -0.58 6.30
CA LEU A 43 13.95 0.57 5.77
C LEU A 43 12.80 0.15 4.85
N ASN A 44 13.01 -0.82 3.97
CA ASN A 44 11.93 -1.38 3.13
C ASN A 44 10.82 -2.01 3.99
N ALA A 45 11.15 -2.69 5.09
CA ALA A 45 10.14 -3.20 6.01
C ALA A 45 9.30 -2.07 6.64
N CYS A 46 9.94 -0.99 7.08
CA CYS A 46 9.23 0.20 7.57
C CYS A 46 8.30 0.81 6.51
N LEU A 47 8.75 0.93 5.25
CA LEU A 47 7.93 1.46 4.16
C LEU A 47 6.68 0.61 3.88
N LYS A 48 6.82 -0.72 3.95
CA LYS A 48 5.68 -1.65 3.80
C LYS A 48 4.67 -1.51 4.93
N ILE A 49 5.12 -1.29 6.17
CA ILE A 49 4.24 -0.99 7.30
C ILE A 49 3.49 0.33 7.03
N CYS A 50 4.20 1.39 6.63
CA CYS A 50 3.54 2.66 6.29
C CYS A 50 2.54 2.52 5.14
N TYR A 51 2.83 1.67 4.15
CA TYR A 51 1.88 1.35 3.08
C TYR A 51 0.60 0.72 3.62
N ALA A 52 0.72 -0.24 4.55
CA ALA A 52 -0.41 -0.95 5.12
C ALA A 52 -1.40 -0.03 5.85
N TYR A 53 -0.92 1.07 6.44
CA TYR A 53 -1.74 2.07 7.14
C TYR A 53 -2.06 3.32 6.29
N SER A 54 -1.92 3.21 4.97
CA SER A 54 -2.25 4.30 4.05
C SER A 54 -3.74 4.35 3.70
N GLY A 55 -4.59 4.71 4.67
CA GLY A 55 -6.05 4.83 4.49
C GLY A 55 -6.57 6.26 4.29
N ASN A 56 -5.71 7.27 4.49
CA ASN A 56 -6.14 8.65 4.77
C ASN A 56 -6.86 9.34 3.61
N ILE A 57 -6.67 8.85 2.37
CA ILE A 57 -7.17 9.49 1.14
C ILE A 57 -8.71 9.55 1.13
N ASN A 58 -9.37 8.54 1.70
CA ASN A 58 -10.83 8.44 1.68
C ASN A 58 -11.48 9.10 2.90
N PHE A 59 -10.72 9.57 3.89
CA PHE A 59 -11.26 10.09 5.14
C PHE A 59 -12.18 11.30 4.91
N VAL A 60 -11.80 12.21 4.01
CA VAL A 60 -12.63 13.39 3.70
C VAL A 60 -13.97 12.99 3.08
N THR A 61 -13.97 11.98 2.21
CA THR A 61 -15.20 11.46 1.61
C THR A 61 -16.08 10.78 2.66
N TYR A 62 -15.50 9.95 3.54
CA TYR A 62 -16.26 9.31 4.62
C TYR A 62 -16.82 10.34 5.61
N MET A 63 -16.05 11.37 5.97
CA MET A 63 -16.55 12.46 6.82
C MET A 63 -17.71 13.22 6.15
N ALA A 64 -17.69 13.37 4.82
CA ALA A 64 -18.77 14.05 4.09
C ALA A 64 -20.07 13.22 4.02
N GLU A 65 -19.98 11.89 4.17
CA GLU A 65 -21.14 10.98 4.15
C GLU A 65 -21.68 10.66 5.56
N MET A 66 -20.94 11.00 6.63
CA MET A 66 -21.38 10.80 8.01
C MET A 66 -22.45 11.81 8.43
N VAL A 67 -23.43 11.35 9.23
CA VAL A 67 -24.50 12.20 9.77
C VAL A 67 -23.96 13.20 10.80
N ASP A 68 -23.05 12.77 11.68
CA ASP A 68 -22.34 13.62 12.64
C ASP A 68 -20.82 13.33 12.63
N PRO A 69 -20.08 13.92 11.68
CA PRO A 69 -18.66 13.65 11.51
C PRO A 69 -17.81 14.15 12.68
N VAL A 70 -18.25 15.18 13.41
CA VAL A 70 -17.44 15.79 14.48
C VAL A 70 -17.31 14.85 15.67
N ARG A 71 -18.39 14.15 16.02
CA ARG A 71 -18.41 13.24 17.16
C ARG A 71 -18.00 11.82 16.79
N ASP A 72 -18.52 11.30 15.67
CA ASP A 72 -18.47 9.86 15.41
C ASP A 72 -17.19 9.44 14.65
N PHE A 73 -16.55 10.36 13.92
CA PHE A 73 -15.36 10.05 13.11
C PHE A 73 -14.17 9.59 13.95
N GLY A 74 -13.90 10.26 15.08
CA GLY A 74 -12.77 9.90 15.95
C GLY A 74 -12.92 8.51 16.56
N PHE A 75 -14.14 8.14 16.98
CA PHE A 75 -14.43 6.81 17.50
C PHE A 75 -14.36 5.74 16.40
N ALA A 76 -14.95 6.01 15.24
CA ALA A 76 -14.90 5.09 14.10
C ALA A 76 -13.46 4.84 13.62
N LEU A 77 -12.65 5.89 13.54
CA LEU A 77 -11.23 5.80 13.18
C LEU A 77 -10.44 5.00 14.22
N GLY A 78 -10.64 5.27 15.51
CA GLY A 78 -9.98 4.51 16.58
C GLY A 78 -10.31 3.02 16.53
N MET A 79 -11.59 2.68 16.31
CA MET A 79 -12.03 1.29 16.17
C MET A 79 -11.43 0.63 14.92
N LEU A 80 -11.39 1.35 13.79
CA LEU A 80 -10.78 0.88 12.54
C LEU A 80 -9.31 0.53 12.76
N GLU A 81 -8.54 1.42 13.38
CA GLU A 81 -7.11 1.22 13.61
C GLU A 81 -6.85 0.08 14.59
N VAL A 82 -7.58 0.00 15.71
CA VAL A 82 -7.42 -1.09 16.69
C VAL A 82 -7.69 -2.46 16.04
N VAL A 83 -8.78 -2.58 15.30
CA VAL A 83 -9.13 -3.84 14.62
C VAL A 83 -8.11 -4.17 13.52
N SER A 84 -7.65 -3.17 12.76
CA SER A 84 -6.68 -3.37 11.68
C SER A 84 -5.30 -3.77 12.21
N ILE A 85 -4.82 -3.11 13.27
CA ILE A 85 -3.57 -3.45 13.95
C ILE A 85 -3.65 -4.88 14.52
N ALA A 86 -4.73 -5.21 15.23
CA ALA A 86 -4.90 -6.56 15.78
C ALA A 86 -4.89 -7.62 14.67
N PHE A 87 -5.61 -7.38 13.57
CA PHE A 87 -5.64 -8.30 12.44
C PHE A 87 -4.26 -8.47 11.78
N TYR A 88 -3.57 -7.37 11.47
CA TYR A 88 -2.23 -7.42 10.86
C TYR A 88 -1.21 -8.12 11.76
N VAL A 89 -1.21 -7.83 13.06
CA VAL A 89 -0.29 -8.46 14.02
C VAL A 89 -0.56 -9.96 14.14
N ILE A 90 -1.84 -10.37 14.29
CA ILE A 90 -2.20 -11.79 14.39
C ILE A 90 -1.77 -12.56 13.14
N VAL A 91 -2.09 -12.03 11.95
CA VAL A 91 -1.75 -12.69 10.68
C VAL A 91 -0.24 -12.72 10.46
N ALA A 92 0.48 -11.62 10.73
CA ALA A 92 1.92 -11.56 10.56
C ALA A 92 2.66 -12.53 11.49
N ILE A 93 2.30 -12.57 12.77
CA ILE A 93 2.89 -13.50 13.74
C ILE A 93 2.58 -14.95 13.36
N ALA A 94 1.33 -15.26 13.03
CA ALA A 94 0.94 -16.61 12.67
C ALA A 94 1.69 -17.12 11.43
N ILE A 95 1.76 -16.32 10.37
CA ILE A 95 2.47 -16.71 9.14
C ILE A 95 3.97 -16.84 9.43
N TYR A 96 4.58 -15.91 10.18
CA TYR A 96 6.01 -15.97 10.50
C TYR A 96 6.37 -17.17 11.39
N CYS A 97 5.58 -17.49 12.42
CA CYS A 97 5.81 -18.66 13.27
C CYS A 97 5.63 -20.00 12.52
N LEU A 98 4.81 -20.01 11.46
CA LEU A 98 4.56 -21.22 10.68
C LEU A 98 5.51 -21.37 9.50
N GLY A 99 5.89 -20.26 8.84
CA GLY A 99 6.72 -20.24 7.64
C GLY A 99 8.19 -19.89 7.87
N GLY A 100 8.54 -19.26 8.99
CA GLY A 100 9.91 -18.88 9.33
C GLY A 100 10.59 -18.07 8.23
N GLU A 101 11.85 -18.42 7.94
CA GLU A 101 12.69 -17.79 6.90
C GLU A 101 12.15 -17.96 5.47
N TYR A 102 11.27 -18.94 5.22
CA TYR A 102 10.70 -19.21 3.90
C TYR A 102 9.39 -18.45 3.63
N THR A 103 9.11 -17.42 4.42
CA THR A 103 7.97 -16.52 4.17
C THR A 103 8.29 -15.63 2.97
N VAL A 104 7.49 -15.75 1.91
CA VAL A 104 7.66 -14.96 0.68
C VAL A 104 6.66 -13.79 0.66
N SER A 105 6.96 -12.77 -0.14
CA SER A 105 6.01 -11.70 -0.43
C SER A 105 5.46 -11.82 -1.85
N PRO A 106 4.14 -11.76 -2.06
CA PRO A 106 3.07 -11.66 -1.06
C PRO A 106 2.94 -12.93 -0.19
N ALA A 107 2.56 -12.76 1.08
CA ALA A 107 2.52 -13.84 2.09
C ALA A 107 1.70 -15.08 1.68
N LEU A 108 0.69 -14.90 0.82
CA LEU A 108 -0.13 -15.98 0.26
C LEU A 108 0.70 -17.03 -0.50
N GLY A 109 1.80 -16.61 -1.12
CA GLY A 109 2.72 -17.50 -1.83
C GLY A 109 3.54 -18.42 -0.93
N SER A 110 3.53 -18.20 0.39
CA SER A 110 4.29 -19.04 1.33
C SER A 110 3.65 -20.42 1.50
N ALA A 111 2.33 -20.54 1.28
CA ALA A 111 1.61 -21.80 1.35
C ALA A 111 2.01 -22.76 0.20
N PRO A 112 1.81 -24.08 0.39
CA PRO A 112 1.90 -25.09 -0.67
C PRO A 112 1.19 -24.66 -1.96
N GLU A 113 1.81 -24.89 -3.11
CA GLU A 113 1.39 -24.37 -4.43
C GLU A 113 -0.12 -24.47 -4.72
N THR A 114 -0.73 -25.64 -4.49
CA THR A 114 -2.18 -25.83 -4.71
C THR A 114 -3.02 -24.90 -3.84
N ILE A 115 -2.64 -24.78 -2.56
CA ILE A 115 -3.36 -23.96 -1.60
C ILE A 115 -3.11 -22.47 -1.84
N ALA A 116 -1.88 -22.09 -2.20
CA ALA A 116 -1.55 -20.73 -2.62
C ALA A 116 -2.45 -20.31 -3.80
N LYS A 117 -2.55 -21.12 -4.86
CA LYS A 117 -3.42 -20.83 -6.03
C LYS A 117 -4.89 -20.62 -5.62
N ILE A 118 -5.43 -21.46 -4.73
CA ILE A 118 -6.79 -21.30 -4.19
C ILE A 118 -6.91 -20.00 -3.39
N ALA A 119 -5.94 -19.69 -2.52
CA ALA A 119 -5.92 -18.48 -1.71
C ALA A 119 -5.91 -17.22 -2.60
N TYR A 120 -5.08 -17.22 -3.65
CA TYR A 120 -5.05 -16.16 -4.66
C TYR A 120 -6.39 -16.02 -5.38
N GLY A 121 -7.06 -17.12 -5.71
CA GLY A 121 -8.40 -17.10 -6.30
C GLY A 121 -9.45 -16.49 -5.37
N ILE A 122 -9.42 -16.81 -4.07
CA ILE A 122 -10.37 -16.28 -3.08
C ILE A 122 -10.12 -14.80 -2.80
N VAL A 123 -8.87 -14.34 -2.77
CA VAL A 123 -8.55 -12.93 -2.50
C VAL A 123 -8.80 -12.02 -3.71
N LEU A 124 -8.78 -12.58 -4.93
CA LEU A 124 -8.89 -11.85 -6.20
C LEU A 124 -10.09 -10.89 -6.28
N PRO A 125 -11.33 -11.26 -5.89
CA PRO A 125 -12.47 -10.34 -5.91
C PRO A 125 -12.27 -9.11 -5.02
N ALA A 126 -11.63 -9.27 -3.86
CA ALA A 126 -11.33 -8.15 -2.98
C ALA A 126 -10.26 -7.23 -3.60
N ILE A 127 -9.21 -7.80 -4.17
CA ILE A 127 -8.14 -7.02 -4.84
C ILE A 127 -8.73 -6.23 -6.02
N LEU A 128 -9.54 -6.86 -6.87
CA LEU A 128 -10.18 -6.18 -8.00
C LEU A 128 -11.13 -5.08 -7.54
N SER A 129 -11.96 -5.36 -6.54
CA SER A 129 -12.90 -4.36 -6.01
C SER A 129 -12.19 -3.14 -5.44
N THR A 130 -11.14 -3.35 -4.63
CA THR A 130 -10.35 -2.26 -4.06
C THR A 130 -9.57 -1.49 -5.14
N GLY A 131 -8.95 -2.19 -6.08
CA GLY A 131 -8.24 -1.56 -7.20
C GLY A 131 -9.17 -0.70 -8.08
N LEU A 132 -10.36 -1.21 -8.39
CA LEU A 132 -11.37 -0.47 -9.15
C LEU A 132 -11.88 0.75 -8.37
N ALA A 133 -12.10 0.62 -7.07
CA ALA A 133 -12.54 1.74 -6.23
C ALA A 133 -11.52 2.89 -6.24
N PHE A 134 -10.23 2.58 -6.03
CA PHE A 134 -9.17 3.60 -6.08
C PHE A 134 -8.97 4.18 -7.48
N GLY A 135 -8.97 3.32 -8.52
CA GLY A 135 -8.88 3.76 -9.91
C GLY A 135 -10.04 4.68 -10.29
N HIS A 136 -11.27 4.33 -9.91
CA HIS A 136 -12.45 5.13 -10.17
C HIS A 136 -12.39 6.49 -9.46
N THR A 137 -11.99 6.55 -8.18
CA THR A 137 -11.84 7.81 -7.45
C THR A 137 -10.79 8.71 -8.10
N GLY A 138 -9.65 8.14 -8.52
CA GLY A 138 -8.60 8.88 -9.24
C GLY A 138 -9.09 9.44 -10.58
N ILE A 139 -9.72 8.61 -11.42
CA ILE A 139 -10.28 9.00 -12.71
C ILE A 139 -11.32 10.11 -12.54
N LYS A 140 -12.24 9.97 -11.58
CA LYS A 140 -13.28 10.96 -11.29
C LYS A 140 -12.68 12.31 -10.88
N TYR A 141 -11.65 12.29 -10.03
CA TYR A 141 -10.95 13.51 -9.64
C TYR A 141 -10.33 14.23 -10.85
N VAL A 142 -9.57 13.50 -11.68
CA VAL A 142 -8.96 14.07 -12.90
C VAL A 142 -10.03 14.61 -13.85
N TYR A 143 -11.12 13.88 -14.04
CA TYR A 143 -12.25 14.30 -14.87
C TYR A 143 -12.86 15.64 -14.39
N VAL A 144 -13.13 15.79 -13.09
CA VAL A 144 -13.66 17.04 -12.52
C VAL A 144 -12.70 18.21 -12.76
N VAL A 145 -11.39 18.00 -12.56
CA VAL A 145 -10.36 19.03 -12.77
C VAL A 145 -10.28 19.44 -14.25
N VAL A 146 -10.28 18.47 -15.16
CA VAL A 146 -10.27 18.70 -16.62
C VAL A 146 -11.51 19.47 -17.05
N MET A 147 -12.70 19.04 -16.63
CA MET A 147 -13.97 19.71 -16.96
C MET A 147 -14.03 21.15 -16.43
N LYS A 148 -13.50 21.39 -15.22
CA LYS A 148 -13.35 22.74 -14.64
C LYS A 148 -12.38 23.59 -15.46
N ARG A 149 -11.25 23.02 -15.92
CA ARG A 149 -10.25 23.73 -16.73
C ARG A 149 -10.81 24.16 -18.09
N PHE A 150 -11.64 23.31 -18.70
CA PHE A 150 -12.30 23.59 -19.98
C PHE A 150 -13.62 24.37 -19.84
N LYS A 151 -14.00 24.80 -18.61
CA LYS A 151 -15.26 25.51 -18.31
C LYS A 151 -16.53 24.75 -18.77
N LEU A 152 -16.47 23.43 -18.83
CA LEU A 152 -17.57 22.55 -19.28
C LEU A 152 -18.38 21.99 -18.11
N GLN A 153 -18.45 22.71 -16.99
CA GLN A 153 -19.01 22.20 -15.74
C GLN A 153 -20.51 21.86 -15.84
N SER A 154 -21.27 22.59 -16.68
CA SER A 154 -22.70 22.32 -16.93
C SER A 154 -22.95 20.98 -17.63
N GLU A 155 -21.96 20.48 -18.38
CA GLU A 155 -22.07 19.26 -19.18
C GLU A 155 -21.54 18.01 -18.44
N MET A 156 -21.12 18.15 -17.18
CA MET A 156 -20.48 17.07 -16.43
C MET A 156 -21.39 15.86 -16.20
N THR A 157 -22.69 16.09 -16.02
CA THR A 157 -23.74 15.08 -15.86
C THR A 157 -24.64 14.96 -17.09
N ALA A 158 -24.46 15.82 -18.09
CA ALA A 158 -25.21 15.76 -19.33
C ALA A 158 -24.72 14.58 -20.19
N ASN A 159 -25.67 13.83 -20.78
CA ASN A 159 -25.35 12.73 -21.68
C ASN A 159 -24.93 13.26 -23.07
N ASN A 160 -23.76 13.89 -23.11
CA ASN A 160 -23.21 14.53 -24.30
C ASN A 160 -21.98 13.75 -24.81
N VAL A 161 -21.85 13.57 -26.12
CA VAL A 161 -20.76 12.80 -26.75
C VAL A 161 -19.38 13.34 -26.36
N ARG A 162 -19.27 14.67 -26.19
CA ARG A 162 -18.03 15.33 -25.74
C ARG A 162 -17.65 14.92 -24.32
N SER A 163 -18.62 14.94 -23.40
CA SER A 163 -18.44 14.58 -21.98
C SER A 163 -18.01 13.11 -21.85
N TRP A 164 -18.70 12.23 -22.59
CA TRP A 164 -18.38 10.80 -22.64
C TRP A 164 -17.00 10.51 -23.25
N SER A 165 -16.62 11.20 -24.33
CA SER A 165 -15.31 11.06 -24.96
C SER A 165 -14.17 11.47 -24.04
N ILE A 166 -14.32 12.58 -23.30
CA ILE A 166 -13.33 13.01 -22.30
C ILE A 166 -13.20 11.96 -21.19
N TRP A 167 -14.32 11.47 -20.67
CA TRP A 167 -14.34 10.43 -19.65
C TRP A 167 -13.61 9.16 -20.13
N MET A 168 -13.98 8.62 -21.29
CA MET A 168 -13.36 7.42 -21.85
C MET A 168 -11.87 7.60 -22.10
N THR A 169 -11.44 8.77 -22.58
CA THR A 169 -10.01 9.07 -22.78
C THR A 169 -9.24 9.02 -21.47
N ILE A 170 -9.75 9.64 -20.41
CA ILE A 170 -9.10 9.64 -19.09
C ILE A 170 -9.04 8.21 -18.52
N VAL A 171 -10.14 7.46 -18.62
CA VAL A 171 -10.20 6.05 -18.19
C VAL A 171 -9.14 5.22 -18.91
N THR A 172 -9.08 5.30 -20.24
CA THR A 172 -8.12 4.53 -21.04
C THR A 172 -6.69 4.90 -20.71
N VAL A 173 -6.36 6.19 -20.65
CA VAL A 173 -5.00 6.65 -20.30
C VAL A 173 -4.59 6.17 -18.91
N PHE A 174 -5.49 6.27 -17.93
CA PHE A 174 -5.22 5.82 -16.55
C PHE A 174 -4.89 4.32 -16.51
N TRP A 175 -5.73 3.47 -17.10
CA TRP A 175 -5.50 2.02 -17.07
C TRP A 175 -4.29 1.59 -17.91
N VAL A 176 -3.99 2.28 -19.01
CA VAL A 176 -2.77 2.05 -19.79
C VAL A 176 -1.53 2.37 -18.95
N LEU A 177 -1.53 3.48 -18.20
CA LEU A 177 -0.42 3.79 -17.29
C LEU A 177 -0.27 2.75 -16.17
N CYS A 178 -1.38 2.30 -15.57
CA CYS A 178 -1.35 1.22 -14.59
C CYS A 178 -0.79 -0.09 -15.18
N PHE A 179 -1.17 -0.42 -16.42
CA PHE A 179 -0.66 -1.59 -17.12
C PHE A 179 0.86 -1.49 -17.37
N ILE A 180 1.34 -0.33 -17.82
CA ILE A 180 2.77 -0.09 -18.05
C ILE A 180 3.54 -0.23 -16.73
N LEU A 181 3.08 0.42 -15.66
CA LEU A 181 3.74 0.36 -14.34
C LEU A 181 3.77 -1.06 -13.77
N SER A 182 2.68 -1.83 -13.94
CA SER A 182 2.62 -3.21 -13.45
C SER A 182 3.57 -4.16 -14.19
N ASN A 183 3.90 -3.89 -15.46
CA ASN A 183 4.86 -4.69 -16.22
C ASN A 183 6.31 -4.19 -16.07
N ALA A 184 6.49 -2.91 -15.72
CA ALA A 184 7.80 -2.30 -15.52
C ALA A 184 8.48 -2.76 -14.23
N ILE A 185 7.71 -3.03 -13.17
CA ILE A 185 8.25 -3.44 -11.87
C ILE A 185 7.76 -4.86 -11.57
N PRO A 186 8.57 -5.90 -11.85
CA PRO A 186 8.13 -7.29 -11.73
C PRO A 186 8.04 -7.79 -10.28
N VAL A 187 8.49 -6.99 -9.31
CA VAL A 187 8.53 -7.36 -7.89
C VAL A 187 7.53 -6.54 -7.08
N PHE A 188 6.56 -7.24 -6.47
CA PHE A 188 5.49 -6.64 -5.69
C PHE A 188 6.00 -5.76 -4.54
N ASP A 189 6.99 -6.25 -3.80
CA ASP A 189 7.57 -5.54 -2.66
C ASP A 189 8.21 -4.20 -3.04
N SER A 190 8.84 -4.14 -4.21
CA SER A 190 9.42 -2.91 -4.73
C SER A 190 8.35 -1.91 -5.14
N ILE A 191 7.24 -2.36 -5.75
CA ILE A 191 6.09 -1.48 -6.05
C ILE A 191 5.55 -0.85 -4.77
N LEU A 192 5.30 -1.67 -3.73
CA LEU A 192 4.79 -1.19 -2.46
C LEU A 192 5.72 -0.17 -1.80
N SER A 193 7.02 -0.48 -1.78
CA SER A 193 8.02 0.36 -1.12
C SER A 193 8.22 1.69 -1.87
N ILE A 194 8.27 1.67 -3.21
CA ILE A 194 8.35 2.87 -4.05
C ILE A 194 7.08 3.73 -3.91
N ALA A 195 5.90 3.12 -4.00
CA ALA A 195 4.63 3.83 -3.82
C ALA A 195 4.55 4.47 -2.43
N SER A 196 5.00 3.74 -1.40
CA SER A 196 5.04 4.23 -0.03
C SER A 196 5.99 5.41 0.17
N ALA A 197 7.22 5.27 -0.34
CA ALA A 197 8.23 6.32 -0.25
C ALA A 197 7.81 7.59 -0.99
N THR A 198 7.21 7.45 -2.17
CA THR A 198 6.88 8.59 -3.05
C THR A 198 5.61 9.33 -2.65
N THR A 199 4.52 8.60 -2.38
CA THR A 199 3.19 9.20 -2.20
C THR A 199 2.73 9.09 -0.74
N ILE A 200 2.76 7.90 -0.16
CA ILE A 200 2.15 7.64 1.15
C ILE A 200 2.84 8.41 2.28
N SER A 201 4.17 8.48 2.26
CA SER A 201 4.95 9.25 3.23
C SER A 201 4.49 10.72 3.30
N TRP A 202 4.17 11.33 2.15
CA TRP A 202 3.69 12.71 2.05
C TRP A 202 2.21 12.82 2.40
N PHE A 203 1.37 11.92 1.90
CA PHE A 203 -0.07 11.98 2.16
C PHE A 203 -0.45 11.68 3.61
N THR A 204 0.31 10.82 4.28
CA THR A 204 0.03 10.41 5.66
C THR A 204 0.68 11.36 6.67
N PHE A 205 1.97 11.68 6.49
CA PHE A 205 2.72 12.46 7.48
C PHE A 205 2.96 13.91 7.03
N GLY A 206 3.42 14.08 5.78
CA GLY A 206 3.86 15.39 5.26
C GLY A 206 2.76 16.45 5.21
N PHE A 207 1.68 16.20 4.46
CA PHE A 207 0.61 17.19 4.27
C PHE A 207 -0.14 17.51 5.56
N SER A 208 -0.37 16.51 6.42
CA SER A 208 -1.00 16.72 7.73
C SER A 208 -0.18 17.69 8.58
N ALA A 209 1.13 17.49 8.63
CA ALA A 209 2.03 18.39 9.35
C ALA A 209 2.08 19.80 8.74
N VAL A 210 2.15 19.91 7.41
CA VAL A 210 2.14 21.22 6.71
C VAL A 210 0.84 21.99 6.99
N PHE A 211 -0.31 21.32 6.95
CA PHE A 211 -1.60 21.95 7.28
C PHE A 211 -1.66 22.41 8.74
N TRP A 212 -1.07 21.65 9.67
CA TRP A 212 -0.98 22.07 11.07
C TRP A 212 -0.17 23.37 11.23
N PHE A 213 0.99 23.46 10.55
CA PHE A 213 1.82 24.67 10.54
C PHE A 213 1.09 25.86 9.93
N HIS A 214 0.36 25.66 8.83
CA HIS A 214 -0.41 26.73 8.20
C HIS A 214 -1.50 27.27 9.14
N MET A 215 -2.23 26.39 9.83
CA MET A 215 -3.30 26.78 10.74
C MET A 215 -2.79 27.43 12.04
N ASN A 216 -1.63 27.01 12.55
CA ASN A 216 -1.08 27.49 13.83
C ASN A 216 0.10 28.46 13.69
N TRP A 217 0.36 29.01 12.49
CA TRP A 217 1.54 29.83 12.18
C TRP A 217 1.80 30.95 13.20
N HIS A 218 0.75 31.63 13.66
CA HIS A 218 0.87 32.77 14.58
C HIS A 218 0.88 32.37 16.07
N GLN A 219 0.69 31.08 16.40
CA GLN A 219 0.56 30.61 17.79
C GLN A 219 1.48 29.42 18.12
N MET A 220 2.48 29.15 17.28
CA MET A 220 3.35 27.97 17.42
C MET A 220 4.07 27.90 18.77
N PHE A 221 4.44 29.06 19.33
CA PHE A 221 5.21 29.16 20.58
C PHE A 221 4.39 29.69 21.78
N SER A 222 3.06 29.74 21.66
CA SER A 222 2.22 30.38 22.69
C SER A 222 2.03 29.54 23.96
N SER A 223 2.26 28.23 23.90
CA SER A 223 2.08 27.31 25.03
C SER A 223 3.07 26.15 24.91
N PRO A 224 3.57 25.58 26.02
CA PRO A 224 4.42 24.39 25.99
C PRO A 224 3.82 23.22 25.20
N THR A 225 2.48 23.06 25.23
CA THR A 225 1.78 22.06 24.42
C THR A 225 1.88 22.36 22.92
N LYS A 226 1.78 23.64 22.52
CA LYS A 226 1.92 24.05 21.12
C LYS A 226 3.37 23.94 20.64
N ILE A 227 4.34 24.21 21.51
CA ILE A 227 5.77 23.99 21.22
C ILE A 227 6.03 22.49 20.99
N ALA A 228 5.53 21.62 21.87
CA ALA A 228 5.65 20.18 21.70
C ALA A 228 5.01 19.70 20.39
N LEU A 229 3.79 20.16 20.07
CA LEU A 229 3.13 19.86 18.80
C LEU A 229 3.91 20.39 17.59
N THR A 230 4.53 21.57 17.70
CA THR A 230 5.38 22.14 16.64
C THR A 230 6.58 21.24 16.38
N CYS A 231 7.27 20.76 17.43
CA CYS A 231 8.39 19.83 17.31
C CYS A 231 7.96 18.49 16.69
N VAL A 232 6.83 17.94 17.11
CA VAL A 232 6.28 16.70 16.55
C VAL A 232 5.96 16.86 15.06
N ASN A 233 5.28 17.93 14.67
CA ASN A 233 4.96 18.17 13.26
C ASN A 233 6.21 18.45 12.42
N ALA A 234 7.22 19.16 12.95
CA ALA A 234 8.51 19.33 12.27
C ALA A 234 9.22 17.98 12.06
N PHE A 235 9.19 17.12 13.07
CA PHE A 235 9.72 15.76 12.98
C PHE A 235 8.96 14.91 11.95
N LEU A 236 7.63 15.04 11.86
CA LEU A 236 6.83 14.36 10.83
C LEU A 236 7.17 14.81 9.40
N ILE A 237 7.51 16.08 9.19
CA ILE A 237 8.00 16.55 7.89
C ILE A 237 9.38 15.94 7.61
N PHE A 238 10.28 15.96 8.59
CA PHE A 238 11.62 15.38 8.45
C PHE A 238 11.57 13.88 8.15
N ILE A 239 10.76 13.11 8.87
CA ILE A 239 10.63 11.66 8.63
C ILE A 239 10.00 11.38 7.27
N SER A 240 9.04 12.21 6.82
CA SER A 240 8.44 12.11 5.49
C SER A 240 9.49 12.33 4.39
N LEU A 241 10.33 13.37 4.53
CA LEU A 241 11.45 13.63 3.62
C LEU A 241 12.49 12.51 3.64
N PHE A 242 12.83 12.02 4.83
CA PHE A 242 13.77 10.91 4.99
C PHE A 242 13.24 9.64 4.34
N MET A 243 11.99 9.25 4.61
CA MET A 243 11.35 8.10 4.00
C MET A 243 11.25 8.23 2.48
N ASN A 244 11.05 9.44 1.96
CA ASN A 244 11.04 9.70 0.54
C ASN A 244 12.42 9.49 -0.09
N ALA A 245 13.46 10.15 0.42
CA ALA A 245 14.80 10.09 -0.14
C ALA A 245 15.45 8.71 0.08
N ALA A 246 15.53 8.27 1.33
CA ALA A 246 16.16 6.99 1.68
C ALA A 246 15.33 5.81 1.17
N GLY A 247 14.00 5.91 1.18
CA GLY A 247 13.13 4.85 0.69
C GLY A 247 13.19 4.68 -0.82
N LEU A 248 13.21 5.78 -1.58
CA LEU A 248 13.39 5.71 -3.03
C LEU A 248 14.78 5.13 -3.38
N TRP A 249 15.83 5.57 -2.69
CA TRP A 249 17.18 4.99 -2.87
C TRP A 249 17.21 3.48 -2.57
N SER A 250 16.61 3.07 -1.45
CA SER A 250 16.53 1.67 -1.02
C SER A 250 15.82 0.80 -2.06
N SER A 251 14.64 1.21 -2.51
CA SER A 251 13.85 0.42 -3.46
C SER A 251 14.42 0.43 -4.88
N ILE A 252 15.03 1.53 -5.34
CA ILE A 252 15.69 1.58 -6.65
C ILE A 252 16.93 0.67 -6.67
N THR A 253 17.76 0.75 -5.63
CA THR A 253 18.96 -0.10 -5.55
C THR A 253 18.57 -1.58 -5.53
N GLU A 254 17.44 -1.92 -4.91
CA GLU A 254 16.89 -3.29 -4.93
C GLU A 254 16.49 -3.77 -6.31
N LEU A 255 15.83 -2.92 -7.07
CA LEU A 255 15.52 -3.26 -8.45
C LEU A 255 16.80 -3.41 -9.28
N LEU A 256 17.79 -2.53 -9.11
CA LEU A 256 19.05 -2.61 -9.84
C LEU A 256 19.81 -3.90 -9.53
N ASP A 257 19.92 -4.28 -8.26
CA ASP A 257 20.58 -5.53 -7.88
C ASP A 257 19.85 -6.76 -8.43
N LEU A 258 18.52 -6.75 -8.41
CA LEU A 258 17.70 -7.82 -8.97
C LEU A 258 17.89 -7.99 -10.48
N PHE A 259 18.02 -6.88 -11.22
CA PHE A 259 18.30 -6.89 -12.66
C PHE A 259 19.76 -7.22 -12.99
N ALA A 260 20.70 -6.92 -12.09
CA ALA A 260 22.12 -7.20 -12.29
C ALA A 260 22.52 -8.64 -11.93
N ALA A 261 21.76 -9.31 -11.07
CA ALA A 261 22.00 -10.70 -10.72
C ALA A 261 21.57 -11.64 -11.87
N ASP A 262 22.54 -12.17 -12.64
CA ASP A 262 22.37 -13.17 -13.72
C ASP A 262 21.60 -14.45 -13.30
N SER A 263 21.42 -14.67 -11.99
CA SER A 263 20.72 -15.82 -11.40
C SER A 263 19.28 -15.53 -11.00
N SER A 264 18.75 -14.31 -11.18
CA SER A 264 17.36 -14.01 -10.85
C SER A 264 16.45 -14.57 -11.96
N GLN A 265 15.38 -15.28 -11.59
CA GLN A 265 14.35 -15.78 -12.52
C GLN A 265 13.58 -14.66 -13.24
N ILE A 266 13.99 -13.39 -13.10
CA ILE A 266 13.29 -12.22 -13.60
C ILE A 266 13.76 -11.96 -15.03
N GLN A 267 12.97 -12.35 -16.03
CA GLN A 267 13.38 -12.31 -17.44
C GLN A 267 13.38 -10.90 -18.07
N GLY A 268 13.34 -9.83 -17.26
CA GLY A 268 13.34 -8.44 -17.72
C GLY A 268 11.97 -7.80 -17.86
N VAL A 269 11.97 -6.50 -18.15
CA VAL A 269 10.76 -5.68 -18.33
C VAL A 269 10.15 -5.93 -19.71
N PHE A 270 8.84 -6.22 -19.77
CA PHE A 270 8.13 -6.63 -21.00
C PHE A 270 8.67 -7.90 -21.69
N SER A 271 9.32 -8.78 -20.94
CA SER A 271 9.68 -10.11 -21.44
C SER A 271 8.46 -11.03 -21.43
N CYS A 272 8.36 -11.92 -22.43
CA CYS A 272 7.34 -12.97 -22.45
C CYS A 272 7.59 -14.09 -21.41
N GLY A 273 8.63 -13.94 -20.58
CA GLY A 273 8.96 -14.85 -19.48
C GLY A 273 8.03 -14.75 -18.28
N SER A 274 7.87 -15.85 -17.56
CA SER A 274 7.15 -15.85 -16.29
C SER A 274 8.02 -15.29 -15.17
N ASN A 275 7.54 -14.23 -14.52
CA ASN A 275 8.10 -13.68 -13.28
C ASN A 275 7.27 -14.11 -12.05
N SER A 276 6.40 -15.12 -12.19
CA SER A 276 5.57 -15.62 -11.10
C SER A 276 6.39 -16.46 -10.12
N ILE A 277 5.94 -16.52 -8.87
CA ILE A 277 6.53 -17.37 -7.82
C ILE A 277 6.25 -18.87 -8.12
N PHE A 278 5.28 -19.17 -9.00
CA PHE A 278 4.83 -20.50 -9.46
C PHE A 278 4.05 -20.39 -10.77
#